data_AF-A0A3D1XND1-F1
#
_entry.id   AF-A0A3D1XND1-F1
#
_cell.length_a   1.000
_cell.length_b   1.000
_cell.length_c   1.000
_cell.angle_alpha   90.00
_cell.angle_beta   90.00
_cell.angle_gamma   90.00
#
_symmetry.space_group_name_H-M   'P 1'
#
loop_
_entity.id
_entity.type
_entity.pdbx_description
1 polymer ?
#
loop_
_entity_poly.entity_id
_entity_poly.type
_entity_poly.pdbx_seq_one_letter_code
_entity_poly.pdbx_strand_id
1 'polypeptide(L)' 'MSQSKSEDNWLQEAWKESTAVQLTREEAREIKMLKRKGYKGFADAYCEYLQLKKQEGSLDYTLKEFCEKKGIEYRFPK' A
#
# COMPACT_ATOMS: atom_id res chain seq x y z
N MET A 1 2.01 -30.85 -7.86
CA MET A 1 1.33 -30.02 -6.84
C MET A 1 1.67 -28.57 -7.15
N SER A 2 0.95 -27.96 -8.09
CA SER A 2 1.25 -26.62 -8.62
C SER A 2 0.60 -25.56 -7.74
N GLN A 3 1.42 -24.77 -7.02
CA GLN A 3 0.94 -23.64 -6.22
C GLN A 3 0.30 -22.57 -7.13
N SER A 4 -0.99 -22.35 -6.91
CA SER A 4 -1.75 -21.10 -7.04
C SER A 4 -1.43 -20.17 -8.23
N LYS A 5 -2.01 -20.44 -9.41
CA LYS A 5 -2.15 -19.46 -10.50
C LYS A 5 -3.27 -18.42 -10.27
N SER A 6 -4.15 -18.62 -9.29
CA SER A 6 -5.33 -17.76 -9.09
C SER A 6 -5.11 -16.52 -8.22
N GLU A 7 -4.08 -16.48 -7.36
CA GLU A 7 -3.81 -15.27 -6.54
C GLU A 7 -3.10 -14.17 -7.34
N ASP A 8 -2.34 -14.53 -8.37
CA ASP A 8 -1.65 -13.57 -9.26
C ASP A 8 -2.62 -12.85 -10.20
N ASN A 9 -3.66 -13.56 -10.67
CA ASN A 9 -4.61 -13.00 -11.63
C ASN A 9 -5.47 -11.87 -11.03
N TRP A 10 -5.88 -12.00 -9.77
CA TRP A 10 -6.61 -10.94 -9.06
C TRP A 10 -5.73 -9.73 -8.71
N LEU A 11 -4.43 -9.95 -8.49
CA LEU A 11 -3.49 -8.85 -8.29
C LEU A 11 -3.35 -8.07 -9.61
N GLN A 12 -3.13 -8.72 -10.75
CA GLN A 12 -3.00 -8.04 -12.04
C GLN A 12 -4.22 -7.18 -12.45
N GLU A 13 -5.43 -7.66 -12.20
CA GLU A 13 -6.66 -6.94 -12.59
C GLU A 13 -6.88 -5.68 -11.73
N ALA A 14 -6.63 -5.75 -10.42
CA ALA A 14 -6.68 -4.59 -9.53
C ALA A 14 -5.57 -3.55 -9.81
N TRP A 15 -4.50 -3.94 -10.53
CA TRP A 15 -3.40 -3.05 -10.91
C TRP A 15 -3.67 -2.23 -12.16
N LYS A 16 -4.66 -2.60 -12.97
CA LYS A 16 -4.97 -1.90 -14.22
C LYS A 16 -5.91 -0.70 -14.06
N GLU A 17 -6.72 -0.65 -13.00
CA GLU A 17 -7.89 0.23 -12.99
C GLU A 17 -7.78 1.49 -12.09
N SER A 18 -6.69 1.70 -11.34
CA SER A 18 -6.61 2.92 -10.53
C SER A 18 -5.22 3.50 -10.33
N THR A 19 -5.15 4.79 -10.66
CA THR A 19 -4.13 5.80 -10.36
C THR A 19 -2.80 5.66 -11.10
N ALA A 20 -2.37 6.78 -11.70
CA ALA A 20 -1.25 6.95 -12.64
C ALA A 20 0.15 6.59 -12.11
N VAL A 21 0.24 5.94 -10.95
CA VAL A 21 1.47 5.56 -10.26
C VAL A 21 1.31 4.12 -9.77
N GLN A 22 1.95 3.18 -10.47
CA GLN A 22 1.85 1.77 -10.16
C GLN A 22 2.64 1.44 -8.87
N LEU A 23 1.93 0.88 -7.89
CA LEU A 23 2.53 0.22 -6.73
C LEU A 23 3.18 -1.09 -7.18
N THR A 24 4.26 -1.51 -6.51
CA THR A 24 4.90 -2.79 -6.78
C THR A 24 4.06 -3.94 -6.21
N ARG A 25 4.39 -5.16 -6.62
CA ARG A 25 3.74 -6.39 -6.12
C ARG A 25 3.80 -6.51 -4.61
N GLU A 26 4.96 -6.16 -4.05
CA GLU A 26 5.24 -6.27 -2.62
C GLU A 26 4.45 -5.22 -1.84
N GLU A 27 4.47 -3.96 -2.29
CA GLU A 27 3.68 -2.87 -1.71
C GLU A 27 2.18 -3.19 -1.69
N ALA A 28 1.64 -3.67 -2.82
CA ALA A 28 0.23 -4.05 -2.92
C ALA A 28 -0.12 -5.23 -1.98
N ARG A 29 0.78 -6.21 -1.83
CA ARG A 29 0.59 -7.33 -0.88
C ARG A 29 0.62 -6.85 0.56
N GLU A 30 1.54 -5.96 0.92
CA GLU A 30 1.62 -5.37 2.26
C GLU A 30 0.34 -4.60 2.60
N ILE A 31 -0.12 -3.71 1.71
CA ILE A 31 -1.38 -2.96 1.88
C ILE A 31 -2.56 -3.92 2.07
N LYS A 32 -2.64 -4.99 1.26
CA LYS A 32 -3.69 -6.01 1.38
C LYS A 32 -3.63 -6.73 2.73
N MET A 33 -2.43 -7.07 3.22
CA MET A 33 -2.25 -7.69 4.54
C MET A 33 -2.65 -6.74 5.66
N LEU A 34 -2.28 -5.46 5.58
CA LEU A 34 -2.65 -4.45 6.55
C LEU A 34 -4.18 -4.28 6.63
N LYS A 35 -4.86 -4.21 5.47
CA LYS A 35 -6.34 -4.17 5.40
C LYS A 35 -6.97 -5.41 6.03
N ARG A 36 -6.46 -6.61 5.73
CA ARG A 36 -6.96 -7.87 6.33
C ARG A 36 -6.76 -7.94 7.84
N LYS A 37 -5.68 -7.37 8.35
CA LYS A 37 -5.36 -7.33 9.79
C LYS A 37 -6.13 -6.23 10.56
N GLY A 38 -7.01 -5.47 9.90
CA GLY A 38 -7.81 -4.41 10.53
C GLY A 38 -7.16 -3.03 10.52
N TYR A 39 -5.96 -2.88 9.96
CA TYR A 39 -5.24 -1.61 9.86
C TYR A 39 -5.68 -0.81 8.63
N LYS A 40 -6.99 -0.68 8.38
CA LYS A 40 -7.51 -0.05 7.15
C LYS A 40 -7.01 1.39 6.99
N GLY A 41 -7.12 2.22 8.03
CA GLY A 41 -6.69 3.62 7.98
C GLY A 41 -5.18 3.77 7.71
N PHE A 42 -4.36 2.94 8.36
CA PHE A 42 -2.93 2.90 8.10
C PHE A 42 -2.59 2.40 6.69
N ALA A 43 -3.28 1.37 6.21
CA ALA A 43 -3.09 0.82 4.87
C ALA A 43 -3.43 1.82 3.76
N ASP A 44 -4.50 2.59 3.95
CA ASP A 44 -4.91 3.64 3.01
C ASP A 44 -3.88 4.80 3.01
N ALA A 45 -3.42 5.24 4.18
CA ALA A 45 -2.35 6.24 4.27
C ALA A 45 -1.01 5.76 3.70
N TYR A 46 -0.66 4.48 3.91
CA TYR A 46 0.53 3.89 3.32
C TYR A 46 0.45 3.86 1.79
N CYS A 47 -0.71 3.49 1.24
CA CYS A 47 -0.97 3.54 -0.19
C CYS A 47 -0.77 4.96 -0.76
N GLU A 48 -1.36 5.98 -0.14
CA GLU A 48 -1.20 7.37 -0.56
C GLU A 48 0.24 7.86 -0.47
N TYR A 49 0.95 7.54 0.63
CA TYR A 49 2.34 7.90 0.80
C TYR A 49 3.23 7.32 -0.30
N LEU A 50 3.02 6.05 -0.66
CA LEU A 50 3.77 5.40 -1.74
C LEU A 50 3.47 6.01 -3.10
N GLN A 51 2.23 6.41 -3.36
CA GLN A 51 1.86 7.11 -4.59
C GLN A 51 2.56 8.49 -4.68
N LEU A 52 2.50 9.27 -3.60
CA LEU A 52 3.17 10.58 -3.52
C LEU A 52 4.68 10.44 -3.69
N LYS A 53 5.31 9.48 -3.00
CA LYS A 53 6.75 9.24 -3.11
C LYS A 53 7.19 8.92 -4.52
N LYS A 54 6.39 8.18 -5.28
CA LYS A 54 6.69 7.83 -6.68
C LYS A 54 6.37 8.97 -7.65
N GLN A 55 5.39 9.81 -7.33
CA GLN A 55 5.07 10.99 -8.14
C GLN A 55 6.11 12.11 -7.97
N GLU A 56 6.54 12.37 -6.73
CA GLU A 56 7.52 13.41 -6.38
C GLU A 56 8.97 12.89 -6.42
N GLY A 57 9.16 11.57 -6.53
CA GLY A 57 10.46 10.89 -6.52
C GLY A 57 11.05 10.71 -5.11
N SER A 58 10.96 11.74 -4.28
CA SER A 58 11.30 11.69 -2.85
C SER A 58 10.41 12.62 -2.05
N LEU A 59 10.11 12.21 -0.82
CA LEU A 59 9.37 13.03 0.14
C LEU A 59 10.34 13.51 1.23
N ASP A 60 10.20 14.76 1.65
CA ASP A 60 10.94 15.34 2.78
C ASP A 60 10.42 14.87 4.15
N TYR A 61 9.45 13.97 4.16
CA TYR A 61 8.81 13.45 5.35
C TYR A 61 8.69 11.92 5.27
N THR A 62 8.76 11.29 6.43
CA THR A 62 8.60 9.84 6.57
C THR A 62 7.13 9.44 6.55
N LEU A 63 6.87 8.14 6.31
CA LEU A 63 5.52 7.58 6.42
C LEU A 63 4.92 7.80 7.81
N LYS A 64 5.74 7.76 8.86
CA LYS A 64 5.31 8.03 10.23
C LYS A 64 4.76 9.45 10.36
N GLU A 65 5.52 10.43 9.91
CA GLU A 65 5.10 11.84 9.92
C GLU A 65 3.85 12.07 9.05
N PHE A 66 3.73 11.35 7.93
CA PHE A 66 2.53 11.39 7.09
C PHE A 66 1.30 10.85 7.82
N CYS A 67 1.43 9.72 8.52
CA CYS A 67 0.35 9.17 9.34
C CYS A 67 -0.01 10.12 10.50
N GLU A 68 0.98 10.68 11.20
CA GLU A 68 0.79 11.63 12.30
C GLU A 68 0.04 12.89 11.83
N LYS A 69 0.41 13.47 10.66
CA LYS A 69 -0.30 14.60 10.04
C LYS A 69 -1.77 14.28 9.72
N LYS A 70 -2.07 13.03 9.39
CA LYS A 70 -3.44 12.55 9.13
C LYS A 70 -4.21 12.13 10.39
N GLY A 71 -3.59 12.17 11.56
CA GLY A 71 -4.20 11.66 12.80
C GLY A 71 -4.38 10.14 12.81
N ILE A 72 -3.57 9.42 12.02
CA ILE A 72 -3.61 7.96 11.90
C ILE A 72 -2.52 7.39 12.80
N GLU A 73 -2.89 6.46 13.69
CA GLU A 73 -1.93 5.75 14.52
C GLU A 73 -0.96 4.97 13.62
N TYR A 74 0.31 5.36 13.62
CA TYR A 74 1.36 4.64 12.90
C TYR A 74 1.59 3.29 13.58
N ARG A 75 1.08 2.23 12.96
CA ARG A 75 1.18 0.88 13.51
C ARG A 75 1.49 -0.12 12.40
N PHE A 76 2.78 -0.38 12.23
CA PHE A 76 3.18 -1.59 11.51
C PHE A 76 2.87 -2.80 12.40
N PRO A 77 2.15 -3.82 11.87
CA PRO A 77 2.02 -5.07 12.57
C PRO A 77 3.40 -5.69 12.74
N LYS A 78 3.77 -6.03 13.99
CA LYS A 78 4.93 -6.87 14.30
C LYS A 78 4.78 -8.26 13.67
#